data_AF-A0AA40BEG3-F1
#
_entry.id   AF-A0AA40BEG3-F1
#
_cell.length_a   1.000
_cell.length_b   1.000
_cell.length_c   1.000
_cell.angle_alpha   90.00
_cell.angle_beta   90.00
_cell.angle_gamma   90.00
#
_symmetry.space_group_name_H-M   'P 1'
#
loop_
_entity.id
_entity.type
_entity.pdbx_description
1 polymer ?
#
loop_
_entity_poly.entity_id
_entity_poly.type
_entity_poly.pdbx_seq_one_letter_code
_entity_poly.pdbx_strand_id
1 'polypeptide(L)'
;MVRKLGGADDAFISYRTAQYKLHYYETASNLRFVMLTDIATLSMRNVLHQIYINLWVEYVVKNPLSPVKHKNGEGVRNELFELGLDQFVRGL
;
A
#
# COMPACT_ATOMS: atom_id res chain seq x y z
N MET A 1 9.15 2.12 16.45
CA MET A 1 9.89 1.03 17.13
C MET A 1 11.04 0.54 16.26
N VAL A 2 10.80 0.11 15.02
CA VAL A 2 11.86 -0.32 14.07
C VAL A 2 12.95 0.75 13.89
N ARG A 3 12.61 2.00 13.55
CA ARG A 3 13.59 3.11 13.47
C ARG A 3 14.40 3.35 14.75
N LYS A 4 13.83 3.04 15.92
CA LYS A 4 14.56 3.17 17.20
C LYS A 4 15.53 2.01 17.44
N LEU A 5 15.29 0.86 16.81
CA LEU A 5 16.07 -0.37 16.99
C LEU A 5 17.09 -0.61 15.85
N GLY A 6 16.74 -0.26 14.61
CA GLY A 6 17.55 -0.48 13.41
C GLY A 6 18.32 0.75 12.91
N GLY A 7 18.10 1.93 13.52
CA GLY A 7 18.72 3.19 13.11
C GLY A 7 17.83 4.06 12.21
N ALA A 8 18.34 5.24 11.86
CA ALA A 8 17.57 6.27 11.14
C ALA A 8 17.16 5.85 9.73
N ASP A 9 18.01 5.05 9.06
CA ASP A 9 17.81 4.60 7.69
C ASP A 9 17.01 3.30 7.58
N ASP A 10 16.71 2.65 8.71
CA ASP A 10 16.00 1.38 8.70
C ASP A 10 14.48 1.59 8.69
N ALA A 11 13.84 1.02 7.68
CA ALA A 11 12.40 1.12 7.46
C ALA A 11 11.77 -0.26 7.60
N PHE A 12 10.63 -0.32 8.28
CA PHE A 12 9.87 -1.56 8.39
C PHE A 12 9.46 -2.05 6.99
N ILE A 13 9.69 -3.34 6.69
CA ILE A 13 9.39 -3.94 5.37
C ILE A 13 8.24 -4.95 5.47
N SER A 14 8.33 -5.89 6.41
CA SER A 14 7.31 -6.92 6.60
C SER A 14 7.49 -7.61 7.95
N TYR A 15 6.43 -8.25 8.43
CA TYR A 15 6.53 -9.29 9.46
C TYR A 15 5.70 -10.51 9.04
N ARG A 16 5.98 -11.65 9.66
CA ARG A 16 5.25 -12.89 9.44
C ARG A 16 4.74 -13.45 10.76
N THR A 17 3.52 -13.96 10.75
CA THR A 17 2.93 -14.74 11.84
C THR A 17 2.82 -16.21 11.42
N ALA A 18 2.21 -17.04 12.27
CA ALA A 18 1.90 -18.42 11.92
C ALA A 18 0.85 -18.54 10.80
N GLN A 19 0.01 -17.52 10.61
CA GLN A 19 -1.16 -17.58 9.72
C GLN A 19 -1.03 -16.70 8.47
N TYR A 20 -0.31 -15.59 8.56
CA TYR A 20 -0.19 -14.64 7.45
C TYR A 20 1.14 -13.90 7.46
N LYS A 21 1.44 -13.24 6.34
CA LYS A 21 2.54 -12.29 6.22
C LYS A 21 1.99 -10.91 5.88
N LEU A 22 2.46 -9.90 6.61
CA LEU A 22 2.14 -8.50 6.34
C LEU A 22 3.29 -7.86 5.59
N HIS A 23 2.99 -7.30 4.41
CA HIS A 23 3.92 -6.51 3.61
C HIS A 23 3.59 -5.04 3.78
N TYR A 24 4.63 -4.21 3.91
CA TYR A 24 4.50 -2.78 4.17
C TYR A 24 5.33 -1.97 3.18
N TYR A 25 4.72 -0.90 2.67
CA TYR A 25 5.37 0.07 1.82
C TYR A 25 4.94 1.48 2.24
N GLU A 26 5.91 2.34 2.55
CA GLU A 26 5.68 3.73 2.93
C GLU A 26 6.36 4.67 1.94
N THR A 27 5.60 5.66 1.46
CA THR A 27 6.10 6.70 0.57
C THR A 27 6.79 7.81 1.37
N ALA A 28 7.57 8.65 0.69
CA ALA A 28 8.16 9.85 1.29
C ALA A 28 7.10 10.85 1.82
N SER A 29 5.86 10.78 1.30
CA SER A 29 4.71 11.57 1.76
C SER A 29 3.96 10.95 2.95
N ASN A 30 4.51 9.91 3.58
CA ASN A 30 3.92 9.14 4.68
C ASN A 30 2.61 8.43 4.34
N LEU A 31 2.39 8.11 3.06
CA LEU A 31 1.30 7.22 2.66
C LEU A 31 1.75 5.78 2.86
N ARG A 32 0.90 4.96 3.49
CA ARG A 32 1.23 3.59 3.89
C ARG A 32 0.33 2.61 3.17
N PHE A 33 0.95 1.73 2.39
CA PHE A 33 0.30 0.60 1.76
C PHE A 33 0.63 -0.67 2.52
N VAL A 34 -0.41 -1.45 2.81
CA VAL A 34 -0.31 -2.67 3.60
C VAL A 34 -1.07 -3.78 2.88
N MET A 35 -0.44 -4.94 2.75
CA MET A 35 -1.06 -6.12 2.15
C MET A 35 -0.81 -7.34 3.03
N LEU A 36 -1.85 -8.15 3.23
CA LEU A 36 -1.77 -9.43 3.90
C LEU A 36 -1.81 -10.54 2.87
N THR A 37 -0.90 -11.49 2.99
CA THR A 37 -0.83 -12.69 2.14
C THR A 37 -0.61 -13.93 2.99
N ASP A 38 -0.56 -15.10 2.36
CA ASP A 38 -0.08 -16.30 3.01
C ASP A 38 1.39 -16.17 3.43
N ILE A 39 1.83 -17.11 4.26
CA ILE A 39 3.15 -17.15 4.88
C ILE A 39 4.30 -17.51 3.92
N ALA A 40 4.03 -18.19 2.81
CA ALA A 40 5.01 -18.61 1.82
C ALA A 40 5.25 -17.53 0.74
N THR A 41 4.32 -16.59 0.59
CA THR A 41 4.46 -15.49 -0.36
C THR A 41 5.74 -14.67 -0.16
N LEU A 42 6.46 -14.47 -1.28
CA LEU A 42 7.65 -13.63 -1.39
C LEU A 42 7.33 -12.16 -1.13
N SER A 43 8.35 -11.30 -1.15
CA SER A 43 8.16 -9.87 -0.89
C SER A 43 7.19 -9.24 -1.91
N MET A 44 6.10 -8.65 -1.42
CA MET A 44 5.14 -7.90 -2.24
C MET A 44 5.48 -6.41 -2.36
N ARG A 45 6.73 -6.01 -2.03
CA ARG A 45 7.13 -4.60 -2.07
C ARG A 45 6.99 -3.98 -3.47
N ASN A 46 7.35 -4.72 -4.52
CA ASN A 46 7.21 -4.25 -5.91
C ASN A 46 5.75 -4.08 -6.30
N VAL A 47 4.89 -4.99 -5.85
CA VAL A 47 3.44 -4.95 -6.07
C VAL A 47 2.84 -3.72 -5.38
N LEU A 48 3.16 -3.49 -4.11
CA LEU A 48 2.73 -2.30 -3.38
C LEU A 48 3.20 -1.00 -4.04
N HIS A 49 4.43 -0.99 -4.58
CA HIS A 49 4.96 0.14 -5.33
C HIS A 49 4.20 0.38 -6.65
N GLN A 50 3.81 -0.69 -7.36
CA GLN A 50 2.99 -0.58 -8.57
C GLN A 50 1.59 -0.04 -8.25
N ILE A 51 0.98 -0.48 -7.15
CA ILE A 51 -0.30 0.09 -6.67
C ILE A 51 -0.15 1.59 -6.41
N TYR A 52 0.96 2.02 -5.81
CA TYR A 52 1.23 3.43 -5.58
C TYR A 52 1.35 4.22 -6.89
N ILE A 53 2.23 3.81 -7.81
CA ILE A 53 2.50 4.59 -9.03
C ILE A 53 1.36 4.50 -10.04
N ASN A 54 0.87 3.30 -10.33
CA ASN A 54 -0.04 3.08 -11.45
C ASN A 54 -1.50 3.28 -11.09
N LEU A 55 -1.87 3.15 -9.81
CA LEU A 55 -3.26 3.28 -9.38
C LEU A 55 -3.48 4.52 -8.51
N TRP A 56 -2.75 4.65 -7.40
CA TRP A 56 -2.96 5.76 -6.47
C TRP A 56 -2.62 7.11 -7.09
N VAL A 57 -1.42 7.26 -7.67
CA VAL A 57 -1.03 8.52 -8.31
C VAL A 57 -1.93 8.83 -9.50
N GLU A 58 -2.25 7.82 -10.32
CA GLU A 58 -3.03 8.01 -11.54
C GLU A 58 -4.49 8.43 -11.26
N TYR A 59 -5.18 7.70 -10.39
CA TYR A 59 -6.63 7.89 -10.21
C TYR A 59 -6.99 8.78 -9.03
N VAL A 60 -6.13 8.90 -8.01
CA VAL A 60 -6.39 9.71 -6.82
C VAL A 60 -5.67 11.05 -6.90
N VAL A 61 -4.34 11.04 -7.07
CA VAL A 61 -3.54 12.28 -6.99
C VAL A 61 -3.73 13.19 -8.20
N LYS A 62 -3.80 12.62 -9.42
CA LYS A 62 -4.02 13.40 -10.64
C LYS A 62 -5.48 13.84 -10.82
N ASN A 63 -6.43 13.31 -10.04
CA ASN A 63 -7.83 13.70 -10.11
C ASN A 63 -8.12 14.82 -9.08
N PRO A 64 -8.25 16.09 -9.50
CA PRO A 64 -8.50 17.21 -8.58
C PRO A 64 -9.87 17.14 -7.90
N LEU A 65 -10.79 16.33 -8.42
CA LEU A 65 -12.12 16.10 -7.83
C LEU A 65 -12.08 15.00 -6.75
N SER A 66 -11.01 14.20 -6.70
CA SER A 66 -10.80 13.17 -5.70
C SER A 66 -10.04 13.77 -4.51
N PRO A 67 -10.62 13.79 -3.30
CA PRO A 67 -9.86 14.23 -2.14
C PRO A 67 -8.69 13.27 -1.89
N VAL A 68 -7.49 13.79 -1.63
CA VAL A 68 -6.30 12.96 -1.33
C VAL A 68 -6.30 12.50 0.14
N LYS A 69 -6.98 13.26 1.01
CA LYS A 69 -7.12 12.96 2.43
C LYS A 69 -8.57 12.66 2.74
N HIS A 70 -8.86 11.38 2.94
CA HIS A 70 -10.18 10.95 3.36
C HIS A 70 -10.23 10.94 4.89
N LYS A 71 -10.79 12.00 5.47
CA LYS A 71 -10.98 12.09 6.93
C LYS A 71 -12.12 11.15 7.35
N ASN A 72 -12.14 10.78 8.63
CA ASN A 72 -13.21 9.98 9.23
C ASN A 72 -13.41 8.57 8.65
N GLY A 73 -12.38 8.01 8.00
CA GLY A 73 -12.46 6.66 7.44
C GLY A 73 -13.31 6.55 6.17
N GLU A 74 -13.64 7.67 5.52
CA GLU A 74 -14.16 7.61 4.17
C GLU A 74 -13.14 6.92 3.27
N GLY A 75 -13.58 5.96 2.45
CA GLY A 75 -12.71 5.32 1.47
C GLY A 75 -12.33 6.29 0.34
N VAL A 76 -11.44 5.83 -0.55
CA VAL A 76 -11.01 6.61 -1.71
C VAL A 76 -12.20 7.01 -2.60
N ARG A 77 -13.24 6.16 -2.67
CA ARG A 77 -14.51 6.38 -3.39
C ARG A 77 -14.29 6.87 -4.83
N ASN A 78 -13.26 6.34 -5.47
CA ASN A 78 -12.94 6.59 -6.87
C ASN A 78 -13.10 5.26 -7.61
N GLU A 79 -14.12 5.17 -8.46
CA GLU A 79 -14.52 3.93 -9.11
C GLU A 79 -13.40 3.35 -10.00
N LEU A 80 -12.66 4.21 -10.71
CA LEU A 80 -11.53 3.78 -11.55
C LEU A 80 -10.39 3.21 -10.70
N PHE A 81 -10.12 3.81 -9.54
CA PHE A 81 -9.15 3.27 -8.59
C PHE A 81 -9.59 1.92 -8.03
N GLU A 82 -10.85 1.79 -7.59
CA GLU A 82 -11.36 0.56 -7.00
C GLU A 82 -11.39 -0.60 -8.02
N LEU A 83 -11.87 -0.34 -9.23
CA LEU A 83 -11.89 -1.32 -10.32
C LEU A 83 -10.47 -1.72 -10.73
N GLY A 84 -9.58 -0.74 -10.91
CA GLY A 84 -8.19 -0.99 -11.27
C GLY A 84 -7.45 -1.79 -10.20
N LEU A 85 -7.72 -1.51 -8.92
CA LEU A 85 -7.13 -2.24 -7.80
C LEU A 85 -7.63 -3.67 -7.71
N ASP A 86 -8.95 -3.91 -7.83
CA ASP A 86 -9.52 -5.27 -7.80
C ASP A 86 -8.99 -6.12 -8.97
N GLN A 87 -8.96 -5.58 -10.18
CA GLN A 87 -8.39 -6.27 -11.34
C GLN A 87 -6.90 -6.57 -11.17
N PHE A 88 -6.14 -5.61 -10.67
CA PHE A 88 -4.70 -5.77 -10.45
C PHE A 88 -4.42 -6.87 -9.41
N VAL A 89 -5.13 -6.86 -8.27
CA VAL A 89 -4.94 -7.86 -7.20
C VAL A 89 -5.37 -9.26 -7.64
N ARG A 90 -6.44 -9.39 -8.42
CA ARG A 90 -6.86 -10.69 -8.98
C ARG A 90 -5.89 -11.27 -10.00
N GLY A 91 -5.04 -10.43 -10.60
CA GLY A 91 -4.03 -10.84 -11.57
C GLY A 91 -2.68 -11.25 -10.95
N LEU A 92 -2.52 -11.14 -9.63
CA LEU A 92 -1.34 -11.57 -8.88
C LEU A 92 -1.34 -13.08 -8.65
#